data_AF-A0A4Q4BW47-F1
#
_entry.id   AF-A0A4Q4BW47-F1
#
_cell.length_a   1.000
_cell.length_b   1.000
_cell.length_c   1.000
_cell.angle_alpha   90.00
_cell.angle_beta   90.00
_cell.angle_gamma   90.00
#
_symmetry.space_group_name_H-M   'P 1'
#
loop_
_entity.id
_entity.type
_entity.pdbx_description
1 polymer ?
#
loop_
_entity_poly.entity_id
_entity_poly.type
_entity_poly.pdbx_seq_one_letter_code
_entity_poly.pdbx_strand_id
1 'polypeptide(L)'
;MRDFFILALEKLIAVVIVLSIIAVLVIGVIAMGSPKGGVLQGLAVLVGGGLYVIMMGGMLYLFLGIYHNTKRTAELLAARAG
;
A
#
# COMPACT_ATOMS: atom_id res chain seq x y z
N MET A 1 8.97 -12.20 19.31
CA MET A 1 9.41 -10.85 18.88
C MET A 1 9.26 -10.64 17.37
N ARG A 2 9.72 -11.55 16.52
CA ARG A 2 9.57 -11.48 15.05
C ARG A 2 8.12 -11.26 14.56
N ASP A 3 7.16 -11.99 15.14
CA ASP A 3 5.76 -11.87 14.70
C ASP A 3 5.15 -10.50 15.07
N PHE A 4 5.63 -9.87 16.14
CA PHE A 4 5.25 -8.49 16.47
C PHE A 4 5.72 -7.51 15.39
N PHE A 5 6.96 -7.62 14.92
CA PHE A 5 7.48 -6.74 13.86
C PHE A 5 6.71 -6.89 12.56
N ILE A 6 6.36 -8.13 12.18
CA ILE A 6 5.61 -8.38 10.94
C ILE A 6 4.19 -7.82 11.03
N LEU A 7 3.48 -8.10 12.13
CA LEU A 7 2.13 -7.59 12.36
C LEU A 7 2.11 -6.06 12.49
N ALA A 8 3.12 -5.47 13.12
CA ALA A 8 3.27 -4.02 13.21
C ALA A 8 3.54 -3.41 11.82
N LEU A 9 4.39 -4.04 11.00
CA LEU A 9 4.69 -3.60 9.65
C LEU A 9 3.45 -3.68 8.73
N GLU A 10 2.66 -4.74 8.84
CA GLU A 10 1.40 -4.88 8.11
C GLU A 10 0.40 -3.77 8.47
N LYS A 11 0.22 -3.49 9.77
CA LYS A 11 -0.65 -2.39 10.24
C LYS A 11 -0.12 -1.03 9.80
N LEU A 12 1.19 -0.82 9.87
CA LEU A 12 1.82 0.42 9.42
C LEU A 12 1.60 0.65 7.93
N ILE A 13 1.78 -0.39 7.10
CA ILE A 13 1.52 -0.33 5.66
C ILE A 13 0.05 0.02 5.41
N ALA A 14 -0.88 -0.62 6.12
CA ALA A 14 -2.31 -0.32 6.01
C ALA A 14 -2.60 1.17 6.31
N VAL A 15 -2.04 1.70 7.41
CA VAL A 15 -2.18 3.12 7.78
C VAL A 15 -1.61 4.03 6.71
N VAL A 16 -0.41 3.76 6.20
CA VAL A 16 0.23 4.56 5.14
C VAL A 16 -0.62 4.57 3.87
N ILE A 17 -1.19 3.43 3.47
CA ILE A 17 -2.04 3.34 2.29
C ILE A 17 -3.33 4.15 2.48
N VAL A 18 -3.99 4.03 3.63
CA VAL A 18 -5.20 4.80 3.94
C VAL A 18 -4.92 6.31 3.92
N LEU A 19 -3.83 6.75 4.55
CA LEU A 19 -3.41 8.15 4.51
C LEU A 19 -3.09 8.61 3.08
N SER A 20 -2.46 7.76 2.27
CA SER A 20 -2.15 8.08 0.88
C SER A 20 -3.40 8.23 0.03
N ILE A 21 -4.41 7.38 0.23
CA ILE A 21 -5.71 7.50 -0.43
C ILE A 21 -6.36 8.84 -0.07
N ILE A 22 -6.41 9.16 1.22
CA ILE A 22 -6.96 10.44 1.70
C ILE A 22 -6.21 11.62 1.07
N ALA A 23 -4.87 11.57 1.04
CA ALA A 23 -4.06 12.61 0.43
C ALA A 23 -4.39 12.80 -1.06
N VAL A 24 -4.48 11.72 -1.83
CA VAL A 24 -4.85 11.78 -3.27
C VAL A 24 -6.23 12.40 -3.46
N LEU A 25 -7.22 12.00 -2.64
CA LEU A 25 -8.57 12.56 -2.71
C LEU A 25 -8.58 14.06 -2.41
N VAL A 26 -7.91 14.48 -1.34
CA VAL A 26 -7.83 15.89 -0.93
C VAL A 26 -7.12 16.73 -1.99
N ILE A 27 -5.95 16.27 -2.48
CA ILE A 27 -5.20 16.99 -3.52
C ILE A 27 -6.00 17.05 -4.82
N GLY A 28 -6.71 15.97 -5.18
CA GLY A 28 -7.57 15.93 -6.36
C GLY A 28 -8.68 16.99 -6.30
N VAL A 29 -9.38 17.09 -5.16
CA VAL A 29 -10.44 18.11 -4.95
C VAL A 29 -9.87 19.52 -4.97
N ILE A 30 -8.73 19.76 -4.30
CA ILE A 30 -8.06 21.07 -4.30
C ILE A 30 -7.65 21.47 -5.73
N ALA A 31 -7.15 20.53 -6.52
CA ALA A 31 -6.76 20.77 -7.91
C ALA A 31 -7.97 21.17 -8.77
N MET A 32 -9.15 20.59 -8.55
CA MET A 32 -10.38 20.98 -9.26
C MET A 32 -10.84 22.39 -8.92
N GLY A 33 -10.68 22.80 -7.66
CA GLY A 33 -11.04 24.15 -7.19
C GLY A 33 -10.02 25.24 -7.52
N SER A 34 -8.85 24.87 -8.05
CA SER A 34 -7.79 25.82 -8.37
C SER A 34 -8.11 26.61 -9.64
N PRO A 35 -7.90 27.95 -9.67
CA PRO A 35 -8.08 28.77 -10.87
C PRO A 35 -7.23 28.32 -12.07
N LYS A 36 -6.13 27.61 -11.82
CA LYS A 36 -5.24 27.05 -12.85
C LYS A 36 -5.51 25.57 -13.15
N GLY A 37 -6.21 24.87 -12.27
CA GLY A 37 -6.31 23.41 -12.31
C GLY A 37 -7.52 22.89 -13.05
N GLY A 38 -8.70 23.44 -12.77
CA GLY A 38 -9.93 22.96 -13.38
C GLY A 38 -10.19 21.45 -13.19
N VAL A 39 -11.31 20.98 -13.73
CA VAL A 39 -11.78 19.60 -13.50
C VAL A 39 -10.81 18.56 -14.07
N LEU A 40 -10.21 18.83 -15.23
CA LEU A 40 -9.33 17.88 -15.91
C LEU A 40 -8.04 17.61 -15.12
N GLN A 41 -7.41 18.63 -14.53
CA GLN A 41 -6.22 18.41 -13.71
C GLN A 41 -6.54 17.62 -12.44
N GLY A 42 -7.68 17.90 -11.80
CA GLY A 42 -8.12 17.12 -10.65
C GLY A 42 -8.36 15.65 -10.99
N LEU A 43 -8.99 15.37 -12.13
CA LEU A 43 -9.17 13.99 -12.62
C LEU A 43 -7.82 13.31 -12.87
N ALA A 44 -6.86 14.01 -13.48
CA ALA A 44 -5.52 13.47 -13.71
C ALA A 44 -4.81 13.13 -12.40
N VAL A 45 -4.96 13.95 -11.36
CA VAL A 45 -4.43 13.68 -10.02
C VAL A 45 -5.10 12.45 -9.39
N LEU A 46 -6.43 12.35 -9.47
CA LEU A 46 -7.15 11.22 -8.89
C LEU A 46 -6.77 9.89 -9.56
N VAL A 47 -6.69 9.87 -10.90
CA VAL A 47 -6.31 8.68 -11.65
C VAL A 47 -4.84 8.35 -11.43
N GLY A 48 -3.93 9.31 -11.63
CA GLY A 48 -2.49 9.10 -11.49
C GLY A 48 -2.09 8.75 -10.05
N GLY A 49 -2.60 9.49 -9.08
CA GLY A 49 -2.38 9.24 -7.66
C GLY A 49 -3.00 7.92 -7.20
N GLY A 50 -4.21 7.59 -7.67
CA GLY A 50 -4.85 6.31 -7.38
C GLY A 50 -4.05 5.12 -7.90
N LEU A 51 -3.63 5.18 -9.17
CA LEU A 51 -2.75 4.16 -9.76
C LEU A 51 -1.42 4.04 -9.00
N TYR A 52 -0.82 5.17 -8.61
CA TYR A 52 0.39 5.18 -7.81
C TYR A 52 0.18 4.47 -6.45
N VAL A 53 -0.90 4.77 -5.74
CA VAL A 53 -1.20 4.12 -4.45
C VAL A 53 -1.45 2.63 -4.61
N ILE A 54 -2.16 2.20 -5.66
CA ILE A 54 -2.38 0.78 -5.96
C ILE A 54 -1.06 0.07 -6.22
N MET A 55 -0.20 0.64 -7.07
CA MET A 55 1.09 0.04 -7.41
C MET A 55 2.01 -0.01 -6.18
N MET A 56 2.16 1.10 -5.47
CA MET A 56 2.98 1.19 -4.27
C MET A 56 2.47 0.25 -3.16
N GLY A 57 1.19 0.33 -2.81
CA GLY A 57 0.59 -0.52 -1.78
C GLY A 57 0.60 -2.00 -2.16
N GLY A 58 0.31 -2.30 -3.42
CA GLY A 58 0.39 -3.66 -3.97
C GLY A 58 1.79 -4.26 -3.84
N MET A 59 2.84 -3.50 -4.17
CA MET A 59 4.22 -3.97 -3.98
C MET A 59 4.55 -4.22 -2.50
N LEU A 60 4.15 -3.32 -1.60
CA LEU A 60 4.39 -3.47 -0.15
C LEU A 60 3.75 -4.76 0.40
N TYR A 61 2.49 -5.03 0.03
CA TYR A 61 1.82 -6.27 0.42
C TYR A 61 2.39 -7.51 -0.27
N LEU A 62 2.88 -7.39 -1.51
CA LEU A 62 3.53 -8.49 -2.21
C LEU A 62 4.81 -8.93 -1.49
N PHE A 63 5.64 -8.00 -1.01
CA PHE A 63 6.81 -8.33 -0.20
C PHE A 63 6.45 -9.03 1.11
N LEU A 64 5.43 -8.54 1.81
CA LEU A 64 4.91 -9.24 2.99
C LEU A 64 4.40 -10.65 2.64
N GLY A 65 3.69 -10.81 1.54
CA GLY A 65 3.20 -12.11 1.07
C GLY A 65 4.32 -13.10 0.79
N ILE A 66 5.37 -12.67 0.09
CA ILE A 66 6.57 -13.48 -0.17
C ILE A 66 7.21 -13.93 1.15
N TYR A 67 7.36 -13.01 2.10
CA TYR A 67 7.93 -13.34 3.41
C TYR A 67 7.13 -14.45 4.12
N HIS A 68 5.80 -14.31 4.18
CA HIS A 68 4.93 -15.31 4.82
C HIS A 68 5.00 -16.67 4.10
N ASN A 69 5.04 -16.68 2.78
CA ASN A 69 5.14 -17.91 1.98
C ASN A 69 6.48 -18.62 2.20
N THR A 70 7.59 -17.88 2.24
CA THR A 70 8.92 -18.44 2.51
C THR A 70 9.00 -19.00 3.93
N LYS A 71 8.48 -18.28 4.94
CA LYS A 71 8.40 -18.74 6.32
C LYS A 71 7.61 -20.05 6.43
N ARG A 72 6.40 -20.08 5.86
CA ARG A 72 5.54 -21.28 5.86
C ARG A 72 6.22 -22.47 5.18
N THR A 73 6.91 -22.24 4.07
CA THR A 73 7.65 -23.29 3.37
C THR A 73 8.77 -23.87 4.24
N ALA A 74 9.55 -23.02 4.91
CA ALA A 74 10.61 -23.46 5.82
C ALA A 74 10.06 -24.27 7.01
N GLU A 75 8.94 -23.84 7.59
CA GLU A 75 8.27 -24.56 8.69
C GLU A 75 7.78 -25.95 8.26
N LEU A 76 7.18 -26.06 7.07
CA LEU A 76 6.74 -27.33 6.51
C LEU A 76 7.90 -28.29 6.20
N LEU A 77 9.05 -27.76 5.73
CA LEU A 77 10.24 -28.56 5.50
C LEU A 77 10.86 -29.06 6.81
N ALA A 78 10.93 -28.20 7.83
CA ALA A 78 11.42 -28.58 9.15
C ALA A 78 10.55 -29.68 9.78
N ALA A 79 9.22 -29.57 9.65
CA ALA A 79 8.28 -30.56 10.16
C ALA A 79 8.31 -31.91 9.43
N ARG A 80 8.86 -31.97 8.21
CA ARG A 80 9.05 -33.24 7.45
C ARG A 80 10.40 -33.90 7.72
N ALA A 81 11.37 -33.16 8.26
CA ALA A 81 12.73 -33.62 8.49
C ALA A 81 12.95 -34.22 9.89
N GLY A 82 11.97 -34.08 10.79
CA GLY A 82 11.90 -34.75 12.10
C GLY A 82 10.72 -35.71 12.15
#